data_AF-K6H9I0-F1
#
_entry.id   AF-K6H9I0-F1
#
_cell.length_a   1.000
_cell.length_b   1.000
_cell.length_c   1.000
_cell.angle_alpha   90.00
_cell.angle_beta   90.00
_cell.angle_gamma   90.00
#
_symmetry.space_group_name_H-M   'P 1'
#
loop_
_entity.id
_entity.type
_entity.pdbx_description
1 polymer ?
#
loop_
_entity_poly.entity_id
_entity_poly.type
_entity_poly.pdbx_seq_one_letter_code
_entity_poly.pdbx_strand_id
1 'polypeptide(L)'
;MAETIDDLTVNYEEDGVMLTKELDKVILTRGAWTTIIFRFVQWDPKKDAYSPDRYAIRRYKKSGDTYRVQSKFAISSRDQATKIVQALNKWIEAPEGEA
;
A
#
# COMPACT_ATOMS: atom_id res chain seq x y z
N MET A 1 -12.17 10.91 -2.90
CA MET A 1 -10.86 11.35 -3.44
C MET A 1 -9.95 11.55 -2.24
N ALA A 2 -8.71 11.05 -2.28
CA ALA A 2 -7.75 11.31 -1.21
C ALA A 2 -7.24 12.75 -1.34
N GLU A 3 -7.55 13.60 -0.37
CA GLU A 3 -7.11 15.00 -0.35
C GLU A 3 -5.67 15.12 0.14
N THR A 4 -5.27 14.23 1.05
CA THR A 4 -3.91 14.15 1.59
C THR A 4 -3.21 12.85 1.22
N ILE A 5 -1.89 12.85 1.34
CA ILE A 5 -1.06 11.64 1.14
C ILE A 5 -1.46 10.54 2.12
N ASP A 6 -1.82 10.92 3.34
CA ASP A 6 -2.14 10.01 4.42
C ASP A 6 -3.53 9.35 4.22
N ASP A 7 -4.40 9.92 3.36
CA ASP A 7 -5.68 9.32 2.94
C ASP A 7 -5.53 8.26 1.83
N LEU A 8 -4.34 8.16 1.19
CA LEU A 8 -4.12 7.15 0.16
C LEU A 8 -4.15 5.76 0.79
N THR A 9 -5.09 4.93 0.33
CA THR A 9 -5.33 3.58 0.84
C THR A 9 -5.48 2.57 -0.28
N VAL A 10 -5.26 1.29 0.05
CA VAL A 10 -5.60 0.14 -0.80
C VAL A 10 -6.89 -0.56 -0.38
N ASN A 11 -7.59 -0.07 0.65
CA ASN A 11 -8.89 -0.59 1.03
C ASN A 11 -9.86 -0.56 -0.16
N TYR A 12 -10.53 -1.68 -0.39
CA TYR A 12 -11.55 -1.82 -1.42
C TYR A 12 -12.70 -2.67 -0.88
N GLU A 13 -13.89 -2.09 -0.92
CA GLU A 13 -15.14 -2.73 -0.52
C GLU A 13 -16.08 -2.77 -1.71
N GLU A 14 -16.74 -3.92 -1.91
CA GLU A 14 -17.73 -4.14 -2.96
C GLU A 14 -18.85 -5.01 -2.39
N ASP A 15 -20.10 -4.62 -2.60
CA ASP A 15 -21.30 -5.33 -2.10
C ASP A 15 -21.27 -5.66 -0.59
N GLY A 16 -20.68 -4.75 0.22
CA GLY A 16 -20.55 -4.91 1.67
C GLY A 16 -19.44 -5.87 2.12
N VAL A 17 -18.63 -6.37 1.19
CA VAL A 17 -17.47 -7.22 1.47
C VAL A 17 -16.19 -6.42 1.27
N MET A 18 -15.36 -6.37 2.32
CA MET A 18 -14.03 -5.76 2.26
C MET A 18 -13.06 -6.66 1.48
N LEU A 19 -13.10 -6.55 0.15
CA LEU A 19 -12.34 -7.37 -0.79
C LEU A 19 -10.82 -7.17 -0.66
N THR A 20 -10.37 -5.96 -0.38
CA THR A 20 -8.97 -5.68 -0.02
C THR A 20 -8.95 -4.91 1.28
N LYS A 21 -8.28 -5.47 2.29
CA LYS A 21 -8.14 -4.86 3.61
C LYS A 21 -6.69 -4.46 3.82
N GLU A 22 -6.45 -3.15 3.93
CA GLU A 22 -5.16 -2.58 4.33
C GLU A 22 -4.86 -2.96 5.78
N LEU A 23 -3.64 -3.44 6.03
CA LEU A 23 -3.14 -3.75 7.37
C LEU A 23 -2.20 -2.64 7.87
N ASP A 24 -1.23 -2.24 7.05
CA ASP A 24 -0.29 -1.17 7.36
C ASP A 24 0.19 -0.49 6.07
N LYS A 25 0.75 0.71 6.19
CA LYS A 25 1.42 1.40 5.09
C LYS A 25 2.59 2.23 5.57
N VAL A 26 3.61 2.33 4.72
CA VAL A 26 4.75 3.20 4.95
C VAL A 26 4.92 4.16 3.78
N ILE A 27 4.98 5.46 4.09
CA ILE A 27 5.24 6.51 3.11
C ILE A 27 6.75 6.59 2.89
N LEU A 28 7.20 6.16 1.71
CA LEU A 28 8.60 6.10 1.34
C LEU A 28 9.11 7.48 0.88
N THR A 29 8.27 8.20 0.11
CA THR A 29 8.56 9.55 -0.38
C THR A 29 7.30 10.42 -0.32
N ARG A 30 7.45 11.70 0.05
CA ARG A 30 6.38 12.71 0.08
C ARG A 30 6.61 13.78 -1.00
N GLY A 31 5.53 14.43 -1.45
CA GLY A 31 5.56 15.56 -2.39
C GLY A 31 4.74 15.32 -3.66
N ALA A 32 5.07 16.03 -4.74
CA ALA A 32 4.41 15.86 -6.05
C ALA A 32 4.49 14.42 -6.59
N TRP A 33 5.56 13.70 -6.20
CA TRP A 33 5.71 12.27 -6.42
C TRP A 33 5.75 11.54 -5.08
N THR A 34 4.63 10.91 -4.75
CA THR A 34 4.46 10.19 -3.50
C THR A 34 4.60 8.69 -3.76
N THR A 35 5.39 7.99 -2.97
CA THR A 35 5.54 6.53 -3.08
C THR A 35 5.20 5.92 -1.74
N ILE A 36 4.29 4.95 -1.74
CA ILE A 36 3.80 4.27 -0.55
C ILE A 36 3.94 2.78 -0.78
N ILE A 37 4.43 2.07 0.24
CA ILE A 37 4.31 0.61 0.30
C ILE A 37 3.17 0.25 1.24
N PHE A 38 2.35 -0.70 0.84
CA PHE A 38 1.18 -1.19 1.56
C PHE A 38 1.37 -2.66 1.90
N ARG A 39 0.94 -3.05 3.10
CA ARG A 39 0.67 -4.43 3.53
C ARG A 39 -0.85 -4.60 3.58
N PHE A 40 -1.37 -5.63 2.97
CA PHE A 40 -2.82 -5.86 2.87
C PHE A 40 -3.14 -7.33 2.69
N VAL A 41 -4.38 -7.71 2.99
CA VAL A 41 -4.94 -9.02 2.70
C VAL A 41 -6.10 -8.89 1.73
N GLN A 42 -6.39 -9.95 0.99
CA GLN A 42 -7.52 -9.97 0.05
C GLN A 42 -8.50 -11.06 0.40
N TRP A 43 -9.78 -10.75 0.27
CA TRP A 43 -10.85 -11.72 0.46
C TRP A 43 -10.79 -12.80 -0.62
N ASP A 44 -10.74 -14.06 -0.22
CA ASP A 44 -10.89 -15.21 -1.11
C ASP A 44 -12.29 -15.79 -0.96
N PRO A 45 -13.23 -15.50 -1.88
CA PRO A 45 -14.61 -15.96 -1.77
C PRO A 45 -14.72 -17.49 -1.88
N LYS A 46 -13.70 -18.19 -2.39
CA LYS A 46 -13.70 -19.66 -2.46
C LYS A 46 -13.36 -20.31 -1.12
N LYS A 47 -12.66 -19.58 -0.25
CA LYS A 47 -12.20 -20.06 1.06
C LYS A 47 -12.96 -19.44 2.22
N ASP A 48 -13.81 -18.45 1.95
CA ASP A 48 -14.52 -17.66 2.95
C ASP A 48 -13.55 -17.07 4.00
N ALA A 49 -12.38 -16.64 3.52
CA ALA A 49 -11.28 -16.19 4.37
C ALA A 49 -10.41 -15.16 3.65
N TYR A 50 -9.66 -14.39 4.43
CA TYR A 50 -8.61 -13.53 3.90
C TYR A 50 -7.37 -14.34 3.48
N SER A 51 -6.70 -13.85 2.44
CA SER A 51 -5.41 -14.36 1.98
C SER A 51 -4.33 -14.16 3.03
N PRO A 52 -3.18 -14.85 2.91
CA PRO A 52 -1.93 -14.41 3.52
C PRO A 52 -1.58 -12.98 3.13
N ASP A 53 -0.61 -12.41 3.82
CA ASP A 53 -0.18 -11.04 3.59
C ASP A 53 0.29 -10.81 2.15
N ARG A 54 -0.12 -9.68 1.60
CA ARG A 54 0.29 -9.20 0.30
C ARG A 54 0.88 -7.80 0.43
N TYR A 55 1.78 -7.48 -0.49
CA TYR A 55 2.52 -6.23 -0.46
C TYR A 55 2.43 -5.55 -1.83
N ALA A 56 2.25 -4.23 -1.84
CA ALA A 56 2.27 -3.45 -3.06
C ALA A 56 2.97 -2.12 -2.84
N ILE A 57 3.83 -1.73 -3.78
CA ILE A 57 4.40 -0.39 -3.82
C ILE A 57 3.67 0.40 -4.91
N ARG A 58 3.04 1.51 -4.54
CA ARG A 58 2.35 2.40 -5.48
C ARG A 58 3.03 3.76 -5.48
N ARG A 59 3.31 4.26 -6.69
CA ARG A 59 3.74 5.64 -6.90
C ARG A 59 2.57 6.46 -7.43
N TYR A 60 2.36 7.61 -6.82
CA TYR A 60 1.31 8.57 -7.15
C TYR A 60 1.96 9.86 -7.61
N LYS A 61 1.48 10.40 -8.73
CA LYS A 61 1.81 11.75 -9.19
C LYS A 61 0.63 12.67 -8.89
N LYS A 62 0.85 13.72 -8.10
CA LYS A 62 -0.15 14.77 -7.88
C LYS A 62 -0.25 15.63 -9.14
N SER A 63 -1.46 15.79 -9.67
CA SER A 63 -1.76 16.63 -10.82
C SER A 63 -3.03 17.42 -10.51
N GLY A 64 -2.87 18.68 -10.11
CA GLY A 64 -3.95 19.47 -9.50
C GLY A 64 -4.42 18.83 -8.20
N ASP A 65 -5.72 18.58 -8.09
CA ASP A 65 -6.38 17.95 -6.94
C ASP A 65 -6.50 16.43 -7.05
N THR A 66 -5.92 15.81 -8.08
CA THR A 66 -6.00 14.35 -8.30
C THR A 66 -4.64 13.67 -8.21
N TYR A 67 -4.63 12.48 -7.62
CA TYR A 67 -3.48 11.58 -7.60
C TYR A 67 -3.62 10.53 -8.69
N ARG A 68 -2.66 10.45 -9.61
CA ARG A 68 -2.61 9.40 -10.64
C ARG A 68 -1.57 8.35 -10.29
N VAL A 69 -1.97 7.09 -10.27
CA VAL A 69 -1.06 5.96 -10.06
C VAL A 69 -0.12 5.81 -11.25
N GLN A 70 1.12 5.40 -10.98
CA GLN A 70 2.14 5.10 -11.97
C GLN A 70 2.54 3.63 -11.84
N SER A 71 2.34 2.86 -12.92
CA SER A 71 2.52 1.40 -12.92
C SER A 71 3.98 0.96 -12.94
N LYS A 72 4.89 1.85 -13.36
CA LYS A 72 6.34 1.59 -13.45
C LYS A 72 7.09 2.79 -12.89
N PHE A 73 8.07 2.55 -12.03
CA PHE A 73 8.94 3.59 -11.48
C PHE A 73 10.28 3.00 -11.04
N ALA A 74 11.31 3.85 -10.96
CA ALA A 74 12.59 3.50 -10.36
C ALA A 74 12.63 3.90 -8.88
N ILE A 75 13.27 3.07 -8.05
CA ILE A 75 13.68 3.44 -6.70
C ILE A 75 14.85 4.42 -6.86
N SER A 76 14.59 5.70 -6.60
CA SER A 76 15.44 6.80 -7.06
C SER A 76 16.54 7.20 -6.09
N SER A 77 16.57 6.61 -4.89
CA SER A 77 17.58 6.89 -3.87
C SER A 77 17.86 5.68 -2.98
N ARG A 78 19.05 5.66 -2.38
CA ARG A 78 19.43 4.67 -1.36
C ARG A 78 18.49 4.73 -0.15
N ASP A 79 18.13 5.94 0.31
CA ASP A 79 17.18 6.12 1.41
C ASP A 79 15.82 5.46 1.15
N GLN A 80 15.29 5.62 -0.07
CA GLN A 80 14.03 4.98 -0.45
C GLN A 80 14.16 3.45 -0.44
N ALA A 81 15.27 2.91 -0.97
CA ALA A 81 15.54 1.48 -0.93
C ALA A 81 15.64 0.95 0.51
N THR A 82 16.37 1.65 1.37
CA THR A 82 16.51 1.30 2.80
C THR A 82 15.17 1.28 3.51
N LYS A 83 14.31 2.29 3.30
CA LYS A 83 12.96 2.33 3.88
C LYS A 83 12.08 1.17 3.43
N ILE A 84 12.18 0.76 2.16
CA ILE A 84 11.47 -0.42 1.65
C ILE A 84 11.92 -1.68 2.41
N VAL A 85 13.23 -1.89 2.52
CA VAL A 85 13.78 -3.06 3.23
C VAL A 85 13.34 -3.08 4.70
N GLN A 86 13.42 -1.94 5.39
CA GLN A 86 13.00 -1.83 6.79
C GLN A 86 11.51 -2.13 6.98
N ALA A 87 10.65 -1.58 6.12
CA ALA A 87 9.22 -1.82 6.18
C ALA A 87 8.88 -3.30 5.94
N LEU A 88 9.50 -3.90 4.92
CA LEU A 88 9.28 -5.32 4.61
C LEU A 88 9.79 -6.23 5.73
N ASN A 89 11.00 -6.00 6.25
CA ASN A 89 11.54 -6.80 7.35
C ASN A 89 10.64 -6.72 8.59
N LYS A 90 10.19 -5.52 8.97
CA LYS A 90 9.24 -5.33 10.08
C LYS A 90 7.98 -6.18 9.89
N TRP A 91 7.44 -6.25 8.68
CA TRP A 91 6.18 -6.94 8.41
C TRP A 91 6.31 -8.46 8.28
N ILE A 92 7.39 -8.96 7.69
CA ILE A 92 7.61 -10.42 7.59
C ILE A 92 7.95 -11.07 8.94
N GLU A 93 8.38 -10.27 9.92
CA GLU A 93 8.59 -10.68 11.31
C GLU A 93 7.31 -10.58 12.15
N ALA A 94 6.27 -9.89 11.65
CA ALA A 94 4.98 -9.76 12.33
C ALA A 94 4.08 -10.97 12.02
N PRO A 95 3.13 -11.31 12.91
CA PRO A 95 2.12 -12.32 12.63
C PRO A 95 1.33 -12.00 11.35
N GLU A 96 1.08 -13.00 10.50
CA GLU A 96 0.29 -12.84 9.28
C GLU A 96 -1.17 -12.45 9.59
N GLY A 97 -1.76 -11.59 8.75
CA GLY A 97 -3.16 -11.20 8.86
C GLY A 97 -3.50 -10.20 9.97
N GLU A 98 -2.53 -9.83 10.81
CA GLU A 98 -2.68 -8.85 11.88
C GLU A 98 -2.12 -7.48 11.47
N ALA A 99 -2.87 -6.43 11.80
CA ALA A 99 -2.52 -5.03 11.54
C ALA A 99 -1.65 -4.44 12.66
#